data_AF-A0A962SAE7-F1
#
_entry.id   AF-A0A962SAE7-F1
#
_cell.length_a   1.000
_cell.length_b   1.000
_cell.length_c   1.000
_cell.angle_alpha   90.00
_cell.angle_beta   90.00
_cell.angle_gamma   90.00
#
_symmetry.space_group_name_H-M   'P 1'
#
loop_
_entity.id
_entity.type
_entity.pdbx_description
1 polymer ?
#
loop_
_entity_poly.entity_id
_entity_poly.type
_entity_poly.pdbx_seq_one_letter_code
_entity_poly.pdbx_strand_id
1 'polypeptide(L)'
;MSKEFDDAALTYHREPLPGKLEIKPTKKMVNQRDLSLAYSPGVAGASKAIVKNPSSAADMTIRGNLVGVITNGTAVLGLGSIGPLAAKPVMEGKAVLFKKFANVDVFDLEINETDPDKFVDIIT
;
A
#
# COMPACT_ATOMS: atom_id res chain seq x y z
N MET A 1 -15.09 21.66 -14.75
CA MET A 1 -15.80 21.14 -13.55
C MET A 1 -16.36 22.33 -12.79
N SER A 2 -17.46 22.16 -12.06
CA SER A 2 -18.00 23.22 -11.21
C SER A 2 -17.20 23.31 -9.92
N LYS A 3 -17.14 24.50 -9.32
CA LYS A 3 -16.53 24.72 -8.00
C LYS A 3 -17.09 23.77 -6.93
N GLU A 4 -18.39 23.49 -6.99
CA GLU A 4 -19.07 22.55 -6.10
C GLU A 4 -18.47 21.13 -6.18
N PHE A 5 -18.08 20.68 -7.37
CA PHE A 5 -17.48 19.36 -7.55
C PHE A 5 -16.06 19.31 -6.97
N ASP A 6 -15.28 20.37 -7.12
CA ASP A 6 -13.93 20.47 -6.56
C ASP A 6 -13.98 20.46 -5.02
N ASP A 7 -14.90 21.23 -4.43
CA ASP A 7 -15.11 21.28 -2.98
C ASP A 7 -15.59 19.91 -2.44
N ALA A 8 -16.46 19.22 -3.18
CA ALA A 8 -16.90 17.86 -2.83
C ALA A 8 -15.74 16.84 -2.90
N ALA A 9 -14.88 16.92 -3.92
CA ALA A 9 -13.71 16.06 -4.05
C ALA A 9 -12.72 16.27 -2.90
N LEU A 10 -12.46 17.52 -2.51
CA LEU A 10 -11.61 17.83 -1.36
C LEU A 10 -12.19 17.30 -0.05
N THR A 11 -13.50 17.43 0.13
CA THR A 11 -14.20 16.89 1.32
C THR A 11 -14.10 15.36 1.36
N TYR A 12 -14.35 14.69 0.23
CA TYR A 12 -14.24 13.23 0.10
C TYR A 12 -12.85 12.69 0.49
N HIS A 13 -11.79 13.46 0.24
CA HIS A 13 -10.43 13.08 0.59
C HIS A 13 -10.02 13.38 2.04
N ARG A 14 -10.79 14.21 2.77
CA ARG A 14 -10.44 14.68 4.12
C ARG A 14 -11.28 14.06 5.21
N GLU A 15 -12.57 13.84 4.94
CA GLU A 15 -13.58 13.54 5.94
C GLU A 15 -14.22 12.16 5.70
N PRO A 16 -14.59 11.43 6.76
CA PRO A 16 -14.32 11.72 8.19
C PRO A 16 -12.87 11.42 8.62
N LEU A 17 -12.10 10.75 7.76
CA LEU A 17 -10.68 10.48 7.95
C LEU A 17 -9.95 10.75 6.63
N PRO A 18 -8.73 11.31 6.67
CA PRO A 18 -7.98 11.58 5.46
C PRO A 18 -7.57 10.31 4.69
N GLY A 19 -7.53 10.44 3.36
CA GLY A 19 -7.10 9.37 2.46
C GLY A 19 -8.22 8.39 2.12
N LYS A 20 -7.91 7.41 1.26
CA LYS A 20 -8.91 6.50 0.70
C LYS A 20 -8.74 5.04 1.10
N LEU A 21 -7.70 4.72 1.85
CA LEU A 21 -7.37 3.35 2.25
C LEU A 21 -6.86 3.30 3.68
N GLU A 22 -6.99 2.12 4.29
CA GLU A 22 -6.53 1.83 5.64
C GLU A 22 -5.97 0.41 5.69
N ILE A 23 -5.10 0.13 6.67
CA ILE A 23 -4.62 -1.22 6.94
C ILE A 23 -5.49 -1.85 8.02
N LYS A 24 -6.08 -3.00 7.70
CA LYS A 24 -6.91 -3.77 8.64
C LYS A 24 -6.30 -5.15 8.90
N PRO A 25 -6.10 -5.54 10.18
CA PRO A 25 -5.64 -6.89 10.50
C PRO A 25 -6.64 -7.96 10.06
N THR A 26 -6.13 -9.07 9.54
CA THR A 26 -6.95 -10.21 9.08
C THR A 26 -7.04 -11.35 10.09
N LYS A 27 -6.19 -11.35 11.12
CA LYS A 27 -6.14 -12.36 12.18
C LYS A 27 -6.66 -11.78 13.49
N LYS A 28 -7.25 -12.65 14.33
CA LYS A 28 -7.66 -12.26 15.69
C LYS A 28 -6.43 -11.87 16.51
N MET A 29 -6.59 -10.83 17.33
CA MET A 29 -5.56 -10.31 18.23
C MET A 29 -6.21 -9.88 19.56
N VAL A 30 -7.09 -10.72 20.10
CA VAL A 30 -7.98 -10.32 21.21
C VAL A 30 -7.52 -10.81 22.58
N ASN A 31 -6.52 -11.69 22.63
CA ASN A 31 -6.00 -12.27 23.87
C ASN A 31 -4.48 -12.53 23.79
N GLN A 32 -3.88 -12.89 24.92
CA GLN A 32 -2.44 -13.14 25.02
C GLN A 32 -1.94 -14.22 24.05
N ARG A 33 -2.72 -15.30 23.85
CA ARG A 33 -2.36 -16.37 22.92
C ARG A 33 -2.33 -15.87 21.48
N ASP A 34 -3.35 -15.10 21.08
CA ASP A 34 -3.42 -14.52 19.74
C ASP A 34 -2.22 -13.58 19.48
N LEU A 35 -1.90 -12.71 20.44
CA LEU A 35 -0.75 -11.81 20.34
C LEU A 35 0.58 -12.57 20.29
N SER A 36 0.70 -13.66 21.06
CA SER A 36 1.88 -14.54 21.05
C SER A 36 2.04 -15.28 19.73
N LEU A 37 0.96 -15.52 18.99
CA LEU A 37 0.99 -16.12 17.65
C LEU A 37 1.29 -15.09 16.56
N ALA A 38 0.68 -13.90 16.64
CA ALA A 38 0.86 -12.82 15.69
C ALA A 38 2.27 -12.21 15.76
N TYR A 39 2.90 -12.25 16.94
CA TYR A 39 4.23 -11.72 17.18
C TYR A 39 5.10 -12.71 17.96
N SER A 40 5.97 -12.22 18.84
CA SER A 40 6.86 -13.07 19.63
C SER A 40 6.09 -13.85 20.70
N PRO A 41 6.41 -15.15 20.91
CA PRO A 41 7.45 -15.93 20.22
C PRO A 41 6.97 -16.64 18.93
N GLY A 42 5.67 -16.65 18.63
CA GLY A 42 5.05 -17.49 17.59
C GLY A 42 5.45 -17.15 16.15
N VAL A 43 5.71 -15.88 15.83
CA VAL A 43 6.13 -15.41 14.49
C VAL A 43 7.42 -16.07 14.00
N ALA A 44 8.24 -16.57 14.93
CA ALA A 44 9.45 -17.33 14.60
C ALA A 44 9.15 -18.59 13.78
N GLY A 45 7.96 -19.19 13.93
CA GLY A 45 7.53 -20.34 13.14
C GLY A 45 7.45 -20.02 11.64
N ALA A 46 6.75 -18.94 11.28
CA ALA A 46 6.66 -18.48 9.89
C ALA A 46 8.03 -18.08 9.32
N SER A 47 8.83 -17.36 10.12
CA SER A 47 10.18 -16.94 9.70
C SER A 47 11.10 -18.14 9.40
N LYS A 48 11.12 -19.16 10.29
CA LYS A 48 11.91 -20.38 10.09
C LYS A 48 11.42 -21.19 8.88
N ALA A 49 10.12 -21.22 8.62
CA ALA A 49 9.56 -21.87 7.44
C ALA A 49 10.06 -21.21 6.14
N ILE A 50 10.06 -19.87 6.09
CA ILE A 50 10.55 -19.10 4.93
C ILE A 50 12.07 -19.26 4.76
N VAL A 51 12.84 -19.27 5.85
CA VAL A 51 14.30 -19.55 5.79
C VAL A 51 14.58 -20.92 5.18
N LYS A 52 13.78 -21.93 5.55
CA LYS A 52 13.91 -23.29 4.99
C LYS A 52 13.44 -23.36 3.53
N ASN A 53 12.39 -22.63 3.17
CA ASN A 53 11.84 -22.58 1.84
C ASN A 53 11.36 -21.16 1.49
N PRO A 54 12.13 -20.37 0.72
CA PRO A 54 11.77 -18.99 0.41
C PRO A 54 10.44 -18.82 -0.32
N SER A 55 9.97 -19.82 -1.07
CA SER A 55 8.67 -19.76 -1.74
C SER A 55 7.49 -19.73 -0.76
N SER A 56 7.71 -20.17 0.49
CA SER A 56 6.72 -20.07 1.56
C SER A 56 6.44 -18.63 2.01
N ALA A 57 7.11 -17.63 1.44
CA ALA A 57 6.69 -16.24 1.64
C ALA A 57 5.30 -15.97 1.05
N ALA A 58 4.91 -16.69 -0.02
CA ALA A 58 3.64 -16.47 -0.71
C ALA A 58 2.42 -16.96 0.10
N ASP A 59 2.56 -18.02 0.91
CA ASP A 59 1.49 -18.59 1.73
C ASP A 59 1.54 -18.16 3.21
N MET A 60 2.73 -17.80 3.73
CA MET A 60 2.89 -17.35 5.12
C MET A 60 2.76 -15.84 5.33
N THR A 61 2.67 -15.06 4.24
CA THR A 61 2.55 -13.59 4.30
C THR A 61 1.52 -13.08 3.30
N ILE A 62 1.26 -11.77 3.31
CA ILE A 62 0.39 -11.13 2.32
C ILE A 62 1.01 -11.07 0.91
N ARG A 63 2.29 -11.47 0.73
CA ARG A 63 3.03 -11.35 -0.54
C ARG A 63 2.30 -11.96 -1.73
N GLY A 64 1.55 -13.04 -1.54
CA GLY A 64 0.79 -13.68 -2.63
C GLY A 64 -0.35 -12.81 -3.21
N ASN A 65 -0.84 -11.82 -2.45
CA ASN A 65 -1.95 -10.93 -2.86
C ASN A 65 -1.56 -9.44 -2.88
N LEU A 66 -0.32 -9.10 -2.52
CA LEU A 66 0.15 -7.73 -2.37
C LEU A 66 0.80 -7.21 -3.66
N VAL A 67 0.36 -6.05 -4.14
CA VAL A 67 0.95 -5.32 -5.27
C VAL A 67 1.49 -3.96 -4.80
N GLY A 68 2.70 -3.61 -5.26
CA GLY A 68 3.25 -2.26 -5.07
C GLY A 68 2.83 -1.33 -6.20
N VAL A 69 2.17 -0.21 -5.87
CA VAL A 69 1.90 0.87 -6.84
C VAL A 69 2.93 1.97 -6.61
N ILE A 70 3.96 2.02 -7.45
CA ILE A 70 5.14 2.86 -7.24
C ILE A 70 5.14 4.01 -8.26
N THR A 71 5.48 5.22 -7.80
CA THR A 71 5.63 6.41 -8.66
C THR A 71 6.64 7.39 -8.06
N ASN A 72 7.24 8.26 -8.89
CA ASN A 72 7.96 9.46 -8.43
C ASN A 72 7.18 10.76 -8.69
N GLY A 73 5.96 10.68 -9.21
CA GLY A 73 5.11 11.84 -9.45
C GLY A 73 5.56 12.75 -10.61
N THR A 74 6.43 12.27 -11.50
CA THR A 74 6.89 13.03 -12.68
C THR A 74 5.87 13.04 -13.83
N ALA A 75 4.91 12.12 -13.83
CA ALA A 75 3.84 12.03 -14.83
C ALA A 75 2.50 11.64 -14.20
N VAL A 76 1.81 12.61 -13.59
CA VAL A 76 0.53 12.38 -12.92
C VAL A 76 -0.63 12.84 -13.80
N LEU A 77 -1.27 11.90 -14.49
CA LEU A 77 -2.42 12.17 -15.37
C LEU A 77 -2.09 13.30 -16.38
N GLY A 78 -2.97 14.30 -16.51
CA GLY A 78 -2.72 15.50 -17.30
C GLY A 78 -2.01 16.63 -16.54
N LEU A 79 -1.57 16.39 -15.29
CA LEU A 79 -0.96 17.40 -14.42
C LEU A 79 0.57 17.48 -14.59
N GLY A 80 1.17 16.49 -15.25
CA GLY A 80 2.61 16.43 -15.47
C GLY A 80 3.39 16.12 -14.20
N SER A 81 4.54 16.78 -14.04
CA SER A 81 5.47 16.56 -12.93
C SER A 81 5.10 17.41 -11.72
N ILE A 82 4.25 16.86 -10.85
CA ILE A 82 3.78 17.51 -9.62
C ILE A 82 4.46 16.97 -8.35
N GLY A 83 5.35 16.00 -8.51
CA GLY A 83 6.14 15.40 -7.43
C GLY A 83 5.39 14.31 -6.64
N PRO A 84 6.13 13.58 -5.79
CA PRO A 84 5.65 12.37 -5.13
C PRO A 84 4.44 12.64 -4.22
N LEU A 85 4.50 13.67 -3.36
CA LEU A 85 3.42 13.96 -2.41
C LEU A 85 2.10 14.30 -3.11
N ALA A 86 2.15 15.07 -4.19
CA ALA A 86 0.95 15.43 -4.95
C ALA A 86 0.41 14.28 -5.81
N ALA A 87 1.23 13.25 -6.09
CA ALA A 87 0.80 12.03 -6.76
C ALA A 87 0.01 11.07 -5.84
N LYS A 88 0.19 11.19 -4.51
CA LYS A 88 -0.38 10.27 -3.51
C LYS A 88 -1.89 10.05 -3.62
N PRO A 89 -2.74 11.10 -3.78
CA PRO A 89 -4.17 10.88 -3.98
C PRO A 89 -4.50 10.02 -5.20
N VAL A 90 -3.69 10.08 -6.26
CA VAL A 90 -3.91 9.25 -7.46
C VAL A 90 -3.50 7.80 -7.19
N MET A 91 -2.40 7.57 -6.47
CA MET A 91 -1.93 6.22 -6.16
C MET A 91 -2.85 5.48 -5.19
N GLU A 92 -3.34 6.15 -4.14
CA GLU A 92 -4.40 5.61 -3.29
C GLU A 92 -5.66 5.26 -4.11
N GLY A 93 -5.97 6.08 -5.13
CA GLY A 93 -7.07 5.81 -6.05
C GLY A 93 -6.88 4.49 -6.78
N LYS A 94 -5.69 4.24 -7.33
CA LYS A 94 -5.35 2.95 -7.96
C LYS A 94 -5.49 1.80 -6.97
N ALA A 95 -4.96 1.96 -5.75
CA ALA A 95 -5.05 0.95 -4.70
C ALA A 95 -6.50 0.54 -4.38
N VAL A 96 -7.39 1.53 -4.22
CA VAL A 96 -8.83 1.28 -3.98
C VAL A 96 -9.48 0.56 -5.17
N LEU A 97 -9.10 0.88 -6.41
CA LEU A 97 -9.62 0.18 -7.59
C LEU A 97 -9.17 -1.30 -7.62
N PHE A 98 -7.88 -1.57 -7.37
CA PHE A 98 -7.36 -2.94 -7.26
C PHE A 98 -8.12 -3.74 -6.19
N LYS A 99 -8.31 -3.14 -5.01
CA LYS A 99 -9.01 -3.81 -3.91
C LYS A 99 -10.48 -4.03 -4.23
N LYS A 100 -11.18 -3.01 -4.74
CA LYS A 100 -12.62 -3.04 -4.97
C LYS A 100 -13.02 -4.01 -6.09
N PHE A 101 -12.23 -4.08 -7.16
CA PHE A 101 -12.61 -4.82 -8.36
C PHE A 101 -11.90 -6.17 -8.52
N ALA A 102 -10.72 -6.36 -7.92
CA ALA A 102 -9.94 -7.59 -8.04
C ALA A 102 -9.58 -8.24 -6.69
N ASN A 103 -9.98 -7.64 -5.56
CA ASN A 103 -9.58 -8.07 -4.22
C ASN A 103 -8.06 -8.17 -4.01
N VAL A 104 -7.29 -7.39 -4.77
CA VAL A 104 -5.83 -7.29 -4.64
C VAL A 104 -5.49 -6.25 -3.59
N ASP A 105 -4.61 -6.62 -2.64
CA ASP A 105 -4.11 -5.67 -1.64
C ASP A 105 -2.99 -4.85 -2.27
N VAL A 106 -2.98 -3.54 -2.00
CA VAL A 106 -1.99 -2.63 -2.59
C VAL A 106 -1.30 -1.83 -1.49
N PHE A 107 0.01 -1.66 -1.66
CA PHE A 107 0.78 -0.65 -0.97
C PHE A 107 1.27 0.38 -1.98
N ASP A 108 0.80 1.61 -1.88
CA ASP A 108 1.28 2.72 -2.70
C ASP A 108 2.56 3.33 -2.10
N LEU A 109 3.55 3.59 -2.96
CA LEU A 109 4.84 4.15 -2.57
C LEU A 109 5.26 5.26 -3.53
N GLU A 110 5.29 6.48 -3.02
CA GLU A 110 5.75 7.66 -3.74
C GLU A 110 7.22 7.96 -3.40
N ILE A 111 8.12 7.72 -4.35
CA ILE A 111 9.57 7.85 -4.15
C ILE A 111 10.03 9.21 -4.69
N ASN A 112 10.70 10.00 -3.85
CA ASN A 112 11.28 11.27 -4.27
C ASN A 112 12.65 11.09 -4.94
N GLU A 113 12.67 10.44 -6.09
CA GLU A 113 13.88 10.23 -6.90
C GLU A 113 13.53 10.34 -8.39
N THR A 114 14.31 11.13 -9.12
CA THR A 114 14.14 11.40 -10.56
C THR A 114 15.25 10.79 -11.41
N ASP A 115 16.37 10.44 -10.79
CA ASP A 115 17.40 9.65 -11.44
C ASP A 115 16.88 8.22 -11.69
N PRO A 116 16.81 7.74 -12.94
CA PRO A 116 16.24 6.44 -13.25
C PRO A 116 16.98 5.28 -12.60
N ASP A 117 18.31 5.34 -12.52
CA ASP A 117 19.13 4.25 -12.00
C ASP A 117 18.93 4.13 -10.49
N LYS A 118 18.98 5.25 -9.77
CA LYS A 118 18.67 5.28 -8.33
C LYS A 118 17.23 4.89 -8.04
N PHE A 119 16.29 5.29 -8.88
CA PHE A 119 14.88 4.92 -8.71
C PHE A 119 14.69 3.41 -8.85
N VAL A 120 15.37 2.76 -9.80
CA VAL A 120 15.37 1.30 -9.95
C VAL A 120 16.00 0.62 -8.74
N ASP A 121 17.17 1.10 -8.29
CA ASP A 121 17.89 0.55 -7.14
C ASP A 121 17.07 0.60 -5.85
N ILE A 122 16.19 1.60 -5.69
CA ILE A 122 15.30 1.69 -4.53
C ILE A 122 14.22 0.59 -4.55
N ILE A 123 13.81 0.12 -5.73
CA ILE A 123 12.70 -0.83 -5.90
C ILE A 123 13.16 -2.29 -5.80
N THR A 124 14.40 -2.59 -6.23
CA THR A 124 14.96 -3.95 -6.39
C THR A 124 15.75 -4.41 -5.18
#